data_AF-A0A557RK34-F1
#
_entry.id   AF-A0A557RK34-F1
#
_cell.length_a   1.000
_cell.length_b   1.000
_cell.length_c   1.000
_cell.angle_alpha   90.00
_cell.angle_beta   90.00
_cell.angle_gamma   90.00
#
_symmetry.space_group_name_H-M   'P 1'
#
loop_
_entity.id
_entity.type
_entity.pdbx_description
1 polymer ?
#
loop_
_entity_poly.entity_id
_entity_poly.type
_entity_poly.pdbx_seq_one_letter_code
_entity_poly.pdbx_strand_id
1 'polypeptide(L)'
;MRNAIPALLVVALLAATAVYADDDHTRARKALERGEVLPLTAILARVREQYPGNVLETEFEMEDDGYRYELELLDEDGYLLEIELDAATGEILEVEREDD
;
A
#
# COMPACT_ATOMS: atom_id res chain seq x y z
N MET A 1 35.10 6.52 28.94
CA MET A 1 33.89 6.25 29.74
C MET A 1 32.94 5.47 28.84
N ARG A 2 32.62 4.23 29.22
CA ARG A 2 31.91 3.25 28.38
C ARG A 2 30.44 3.27 28.80
N ASN A 3 29.58 3.89 28.02
CA ASN A 3 28.18 4.07 28.35
C ASN A 3 27.41 2.87 27.77
N ALA A 4 27.01 1.94 28.64
CA ALA A 4 26.07 0.88 28.31
C ALA A 4 24.65 1.47 28.34
N ILE A 5 23.95 1.46 27.22
CA ILE A 5 22.53 1.84 27.13
C ILE A 5 21.72 0.53 27.16
N PRO A 6 20.65 0.45 27.98
CA PRO A 6 19.99 -0.81 28.30
C PRO A 6 19.15 -1.32 27.13
N ALA A 7 19.34 -2.59 26.79
CA ALA A 7 18.50 -3.36 25.90
C ALA A 7 17.14 -3.64 26.59
N LEU A 8 16.22 -2.67 26.54
CA LEU A 8 14.85 -2.87 26.99
C LEU A 8 13.88 -1.90 26.29
N LEU A 9 13.90 -1.87 24.96
CA LEU A 9 12.97 -1.05 24.17
C LEU A 9 12.71 -1.60 22.76
N VAL A 10 12.76 -2.92 22.58
CA VAL A 10 12.51 -3.56 21.27
C VAL A 10 11.21 -4.39 21.25
N VAL A 11 10.63 -4.72 22.39
CA VAL A 11 9.44 -5.61 22.42
C VAL A 11 8.11 -4.86 22.21
N ALA A 12 8.06 -3.55 22.46
CA ALA A 12 6.81 -2.79 22.31
C ALA A 12 6.47 -2.43 20.86
N LEU A 13 7.43 -2.48 19.93
CA LEU A 13 7.23 -2.04 18.54
C LEU A 13 6.59 -3.12 17.66
N LEU A 14 6.74 -4.40 18.02
CA LEU A 14 6.17 -5.53 17.28
C LEU A 14 4.66 -5.75 17.49
N ALA A 15 4.07 -5.13 18.53
CA ALA A 15 2.64 -5.25 18.79
C ALA A 15 1.79 -4.21 18.03
N ALA A 16 2.40 -3.09 17.63
CA ALA A 16 1.70 -2.03 16.90
C ALA A 16 1.44 -2.42 15.44
N THR A 17 2.41 -3.03 14.75
CA THR A 17 2.29 -3.39 13.33
C THR A 17 1.21 -4.44 13.06
N ALA A 18 1.05 -5.41 13.97
CA ALA A 18 0.06 -6.48 13.80
C ALA A 18 -1.41 -6.02 13.92
N VAL A 19 -1.66 -4.91 14.63
CA VAL A 19 -3.03 -4.39 14.81
C VAL A 19 -3.49 -3.55 13.62
N TYR A 20 -2.58 -2.82 12.98
CA TYR A 20 -2.91 -1.99 11.81
C TYR A 20 -3.11 -2.85 10.55
N ALA A 21 -2.23 -3.82 10.29
CA ALA A 21 -2.35 -4.70 9.12
C ALA A 21 -3.62 -5.60 9.11
N ASP A 22 -4.17 -5.96 10.28
CA ASP A 22 -5.41 -6.74 10.39
C ASP A 22 -6.67 -5.88 10.08
N ASP A 23 -6.57 -4.55 10.22
CA ASP A 23 -7.66 -3.61 9.96
C ASP A 23 -7.82 -3.32 8.46
N ASP A 24 -6.73 -3.09 7.72
CA ASP A 24 -6.80 -2.64 6.32
C ASP A 24 -7.40 -3.70 5.39
N HIS A 25 -6.98 -4.96 5.50
CA HIS A 25 -7.60 -6.05 4.74
C HIS A 25 -9.08 -6.23 5.07
N THR A 26 -9.43 -6.09 6.35
CA THR A 26 -10.83 -6.16 6.80
C THR A 26 -11.63 -4.99 6.23
N ARG A 27 -11.05 -3.79 6.20
CA ARG A 27 -11.64 -2.56 5.66
C ARG A 27 -11.85 -2.67 4.16
N ALA A 28 -10.82 -3.07 3.41
CA ALA A 28 -10.88 -3.31 1.96
C ALA A 28 -11.98 -4.31 1.60
N ARG A 29 -12.04 -5.45 2.31
CA ARG A 29 -13.07 -6.47 2.09
C ARG A 29 -14.46 -5.91 2.33
N LYS A 30 -14.67 -5.19 3.42
CA LYS A 30 -15.98 -4.59 3.73
C LYS A 30 -16.37 -3.50 2.73
N ALA A 31 -15.44 -2.67 2.28
CA ALA A 31 -15.70 -1.65 1.27
C ALA A 31 -16.11 -2.29 -0.07
N LEU A 32 -15.43 -3.36 -0.47
CA LEU A 32 -15.78 -4.14 -1.66
C LEU A 32 -17.16 -4.79 -1.53
N GLU A 33 -17.49 -5.38 -0.37
CA GLU A 33 -18.81 -5.96 -0.08
C GLU A 33 -19.94 -4.92 -0.15
N ARG A 34 -19.65 -3.65 0.20
CA ARG A 34 -20.59 -2.54 0.08
C ARG A 34 -20.67 -1.96 -1.34
N GLY A 35 -19.80 -2.39 -2.26
CA GLY A 35 -19.72 -1.87 -3.62
C GLY A 35 -19.12 -0.45 -3.70
N GLU A 36 -18.37 -0.04 -2.69
CA GLU A 36 -17.74 1.28 -2.62
C GLU A 36 -16.40 1.34 -3.37
N VAL A 37 -15.76 0.19 -3.56
CA VAL A 37 -14.45 0.07 -4.23
C VAL A 37 -14.46 -1.04 -5.27
N LEU A 38 -13.56 -0.94 -6.23
CA LEU A 38 -13.27 -1.99 -7.21
C LEU A 38 -12.46 -3.12 -6.56
N PRO A 39 -12.59 -4.37 -7.05
CA PRO A 39 -11.73 -5.44 -6.58
C PRO A 39 -10.28 -5.16 -6.98
N LEU A 40 -9.33 -5.45 -6.07
CA LEU A 40 -7.90 -5.30 -6.31
C LEU A 40 -7.45 -5.93 -7.64
N THR A 41 -8.02 -7.06 -8.03
CA THR A 41 -7.71 -7.70 -9.33
C THR A 41 -8.01 -6.82 -10.54
N ALA A 42 -9.06 -5.99 -10.48
CA ALA A 42 -9.38 -5.03 -11.53
C ALA A 42 -8.45 -3.80 -11.52
N ILE A 43 -7.96 -3.42 -10.34
CA ILE A 43 -6.95 -2.36 -10.19
C ILE A 43 -5.61 -2.82 -10.78
N LEU A 44 -5.13 -4.00 -10.36
CA LEU A 44 -3.91 -4.60 -10.87
C LEU A 44 -3.95 -4.82 -12.39
N ALA A 45 -5.10 -5.19 -12.95
CA ALA A 45 -5.27 -5.33 -14.40
C ALA A 45 -5.04 -4.00 -15.12
N ARG A 46 -5.63 -2.90 -14.63
CA ARG A 46 -5.46 -1.56 -15.21
C ARG A 46 -4.03 -1.04 -15.09
N VAL A 47 -3.39 -1.21 -13.94
CA VAL A 47 -2.01 -0.75 -13.73
C VAL A 47 -1.06 -1.46 -14.69
N ARG A 48 -1.19 -2.78 -14.84
CA ARG A 48 -0.35 -3.58 -15.76
C ARG A 48 -0.50 -3.22 -17.24
N GLU A 49 -1.61 -2.58 -17.64
CA GLU A 49 -1.78 -2.10 -19.02
C GLU A 49 -0.90 -0.88 -19.32
N GLN A 50 -0.55 -0.09 -18.30
CA GLN A 50 0.20 1.16 -18.44
C GLN A 50 1.63 1.08 -17.89
N TYR A 51 1.82 0.30 -16.82
CA TYR A 51 3.09 0.15 -16.09
C TYR A 51 3.48 -1.33 -16.07
N PRO A 52 4.29 -1.79 -17.04
CA PRO A 52 4.81 -3.15 -17.04
C PRO A 52 5.81 -3.31 -15.89
N GLY A 53 5.69 -4.41 -15.15
CA GLY A 53 6.57 -4.70 -14.02
C GLY A 53 5.97 -5.68 -13.03
N ASN A 54 6.62 -5.79 -11.87
CA ASN A 54 6.20 -6.65 -10.77
C ASN A 54 5.68 -5.78 -9.63
N VAL A 55 4.40 -5.95 -9.29
CA VAL A 55 3.84 -5.36 -8.06
C VAL A 55 4.42 -6.11 -6.86
N LEU A 56 5.09 -5.37 -5.98
CA LEU A 56 5.76 -5.87 -4.79
C LEU A 56 4.86 -5.79 -3.57
N GLU A 57 4.19 -4.65 -3.42
CA GLU A 57 3.31 -4.35 -2.29
C GLU A 57 1.96 -3.81 -2.78
N THR A 58 0.95 -3.90 -1.92
CA THR A 58 -0.36 -3.31 -2.14
C THR A 58 -0.91 -2.89 -0.80
N GLU A 59 -1.14 -1.60 -0.64
CA GLU A 59 -1.80 -1.05 0.53
C GLU A 59 -3.22 -0.60 0.17
N PHE A 60 -4.08 -0.54 1.20
CA PHE A 60 -5.45 -0.05 1.05
C PHE A 60 -5.72 0.97 2.14
N GLU A 61 -5.78 2.23 1.75
CA GLU A 61 -5.81 3.36 2.66
C GLU A 61 -7.16 4.06 2.66
N MET A 62 -7.45 4.80 3.73
CA MET A 62 -8.60 5.69 3.82
C MET A 62 -8.07 7.10 4.07
N GLU A 63 -8.12 7.91 3.03
CA GLU A 63 -7.77 9.31 3.07
C GLU A 63 -9.01 10.19 3.28
N ASP A 64 -8.77 11.49 3.52
CA ASP A 64 -9.84 12.48 3.68
C ASP A 64 -10.78 12.57 2.47
N ASP A 65 -10.29 12.19 1.28
CA ASP A 65 -11.03 12.25 0.02
C ASP A 65 -11.55 10.89 -0.48
N GLY A 66 -11.25 9.80 0.21
CA GLY A 66 -11.81 8.48 -0.11
C GLY A 66 -10.85 7.33 0.13
N TYR A 67 -11.25 6.16 -0.38
CA TYR A 67 -10.42 4.97 -0.33
C TYR A 67 -9.37 4.99 -1.44
N ARG A 68 -8.13 4.63 -1.11
CA ARG A 68 -7.02 4.55 -2.07
C ARG A 68 -6.43 3.15 -2.10
N TYR A 69 -5.94 2.79 -3.28
CA TYR A 69 -4.97 1.71 -3.44
C TYR A 69 -3.61 2.33 -3.71
N GLU A 70 -2.61 1.91 -2.98
CA GLU A 70 -1.22 2.23 -3.26
C GLU A 70 -0.52 0.95 -3.71
N LEU A 71 0.23 1.04 -4.80
CA LEU A 71 0.99 -0.07 -5.36
C LEU A 71 2.45 0.32 -5.47
N GLU A 72 3.31 -0.45 -4.81
CA GLU A 72 4.73 -0.45 -5.13
C GLU A 72 5.00 -1.41 -6.30
N LEU A 73 5.57 -0.90 -7.37
CA LEU A 73 5.87 -1.64 -8.60
C LEU A 73 7.35 -1.51 -8.97
N LEU A 74 8.03 -2.65 -9.11
CA LEU A 74 9.35 -2.71 -9.72
C LEU A 74 9.21 -2.82 -11.23
N ASP A 75 9.62 -1.77 -11.94
CA ASP A 75 9.59 -1.73 -13.40
C ASP A 75 10.70 -2.59 -14.04
N GLU A 76 10.67 -2.73 -15.37
CA GLU A 76 11.65 -3.54 -16.11
C GLU A 76 13.06 -2.94 -16.11
N ASP A 77 13.19 -1.64 -15.87
CA ASP A 77 14.44 -0.91 -15.78
C ASP A 77 15.05 -0.95 -14.36
N GLY A 78 14.32 -1.52 -13.40
CA GLY A 78 14.74 -1.74 -12.02
C GLY A 78 14.41 -0.59 -11.07
N TYR A 79 13.51 0.32 -11.47
CA TYR A 79 13.04 1.41 -10.62
C TYR A 79 11.80 1.02 -9.84
N LEU A 80 11.71 1.52 -8.62
CA LEU A 80 10.53 1.40 -7.78
C LEU A 80 9.60 2.57 -8.07
N LEU A 81 8.38 2.25 -8.49
CA LEU A 81 7.30 3.18 -8.72
C LEU A 81 6.25 3.00 -7.63
N GLU A 82 5.88 4.10 -6.99
CA GLU A 82 4.71 4.18 -6.13
C GLU A 82 3.55 4.70 -6.98
N ILE A 83 2.45 3.95 -7.03
CA ILE A 83 1.27 4.27 -7.85
C ILE A 83 0.06 4.32 -6.94
N GLU A 84 -0.48 5.52 -6.72
CA GLU A 84 -1.73 5.71 -6.00
C GLU A 84 -2.92 5.76 -6.95
N LEU A 85 -4.00 5.08 -6.56
CA LEU A 85 -5.25 5.04 -7.31
C LEU A 85 -6.47 5.28 -6.43
N ASP A 86 -7.45 5.99 -6.96
CA ASP A 86 -8.80 6.05 -6.38
C ASP A 86 -9.42 4.65 -6.41
N ALA A 87 -9.79 4.11 -5.25
CA ALA A 87 -10.24 2.73 -5.16
C ALA A 87 -11.66 2.51 -5.73
N ALA A 88 -12.48 3.56 -5.85
CA ALA A 88 -13.84 3.49 -6.38
C ALA A 88 -13.87 3.44 -7.93
N THR A 89 -12.94 4.11 -8.57
CA THR A 89 -12.90 4.34 -10.02
C THR A 89 -11.74 3.64 -10.70
N GLY A 90 -10.63 3.41 -9.97
CA GLY A 90 -9.35 2.97 -10.50
C GLY A 90 -8.62 4.05 -11.30
N GLU A 91 -8.97 5.32 -11.10
CA GLU A 91 -8.22 6.45 -11.63
C GLU A 91 -6.86 6.54 -10.94
N ILE A 92 -5.79 6.72 -11.72
CA ILE A 92 -4.45 6.96 -11.19
C ILE A 92 -4.38 8.40 -10.74
N LEU A 93 -4.08 8.60 -9.46
CA LEU A 93 -4.01 9.91 -8.82
C LEU A 93 -2.57 10.42 -8.83
N GLU A 94 -1.62 9.53 -8.56
CA GLU A 94 -0.21 9.86 -8.40
C GLU A 94 0.66 8.70 -8.92
N VAL A 95 1.80 9.06 -9.51
CA VAL A 95 2.87 8.12 -9.83
C VAL A 95 4.18 8.78 -9.49
N GLU A 96 4.82 8.27 -8.45
CA GLU A 96 6.13 8.71 -8.02
C GLU A 96 7.16 7.62 -8.32
N ARG A 97 8.38 8.04 -8.64
CA ARG A 97 9.52 7.14 -8.62
C ARG A 97 10.21 7.37 -7.29
N GLU A 98 10.40 6.31 -6.51
CA GLU A 98 11.31 6.37 -5.37
C GLU A 98 12.76 6.47 -5.89
N ASP A 99 13.33 7.67 -5.78
CA ASP A 99 14.74 7.94 -6.02
C ASP A 99 15.48 7.92 -4.66
N ASP A 100 16.49 7.05 -4.52
CA ASP A 100 17.41 6.92 -3.36
C ASP A 100 18.13 8.23 -2.96
#